data_AF-A0A699ZX23-F1
#
_entry.id   AF-A0A699ZX23-F1
#
_cell.length_a   1.000
_cell.length_b   1.000
_cell.length_c   1.000
_cell.angle_alpha   90.00
_cell.angle_beta   90.00
_cell.angle_gamma   90.00
#
_symmetry.space_group_name_H-M   'P 1'
#
loop_
_entity.id
_entity.type
_entity.pdbx_description
1 polymer ?
#
loop_
_entity_poly.entity_id
_entity_poly.type
_entity_poly.pdbx_seq_one_letter_code
_entity_poly.pdbx_strand_id
1 'polypeptide(L)'
;MDSNPAGIACVYAAAEALFNQLAEELKKYQDWVVLGTAELDEFVDEALSEVADWELNFKVDCYTVSLLHVKACVDEQMKRLQEALIASLRRKAVAEKEQIEEFMRGGKELFNRQASTVEEIGKAGLEARGMVDGLAELAQVKRRIEEKNKLLRAMAAGTGREAAFAAVDLTEANAAWEAFSTQLQQFDANLEEQKTQLATAIEKQVDEYKGKLAGFASRWSELKPRSGPSGNPAVVLARIKEYAAAIKDLREEAARVAKEADAFKIEAPDLSSLNEVEQDVLETKASWDRYAEFLRERNDMANKDWLSMRDQVWRIEDFLAKWGKATEGKGADDPIALILLKEVSV
;
A
#
# COMPACT_ATOMS: atom_id res chain seq x y z
N MET A 1 -9.54 74.82 -68.27
CA MET A 1 -8.92 74.23 -67.07
C MET A 1 -8.45 75.38 -66.20
N ASP A 2 -9.36 75.98 -65.44
CA ASP A 2 -8.95 76.91 -64.39
C ASP A 2 -8.86 76.09 -63.11
N SER A 3 -7.68 75.53 -62.88
CA SER A 3 -7.33 74.99 -61.57
C SER A 3 -7.50 76.14 -60.60
N ASN A 4 -8.57 76.15 -59.79
CA ASN A 4 -8.74 77.10 -58.69
C ASN A 4 -7.84 76.63 -57.54
N PRO A 5 -6.56 77.04 -57.51
CA PRO A 5 -5.58 76.44 -56.60
C PRO A 5 -5.86 76.94 -55.17
N ALA A 6 -6.46 78.13 -55.05
CA ALA A 6 -6.91 78.71 -53.79
C ALA A 6 -8.08 77.93 -53.19
N GLY A 7 -9.04 77.47 -54.01
CA GLY A 7 -10.13 76.60 -53.57
C GLY A 7 -9.62 75.24 -53.08
N ILE A 8 -8.69 74.62 -53.82
CA ILE A 8 -8.08 73.34 -53.43
C ILE A 8 -7.23 73.51 -52.17
N ALA A 9 -6.42 74.57 -52.08
CA ALA A 9 -5.64 74.86 -50.88
C ALA A 9 -6.52 75.12 -49.64
N CYS A 10 -7.67 75.76 -49.81
CA CYS A 10 -8.63 75.97 -48.74
C CYS A 10 -9.26 74.63 -48.27
N VAL A 11 -9.55 73.72 -49.20
CA VAL A 11 -10.04 72.36 -48.87
C VAL A 11 -8.97 71.53 -48.16
N TYR A 12 -7.71 71.61 -48.57
CA TYR A 12 -6.61 70.92 -47.88
C TYR A 12 -6.36 71.49 -46.49
N ALA A 13 -6.38 72.82 -46.33
CA ALA A 13 -6.25 73.45 -45.03
C ALA A 13 -7.42 73.09 -44.10
N ALA A 14 -8.64 73.01 -44.63
CA ALA A 14 -9.81 72.54 -43.88
C ALA A 14 -9.70 71.05 -43.52
N ALA A 15 -9.21 70.20 -44.44
CA ALA A 15 -9.00 68.78 -44.17
C ALA A 15 -7.91 68.54 -43.12
N GLU A 16 -6.81 69.30 -43.15
CA GLU A 16 -5.73 69.20 -42.17
C GLU A 16 -6.16 69.69 -40.78
N ALA A 17 -6.94 70.78 -40.72
CA ALA A 17 -7.59 71.22 -39.49
C ALA A 17 -8.53 70.14 -38.93
N LEU A 18 -9.28 69.47 -39.80
CA LEU A 18 -10.22 68.41 -39.43
C LEU A 18 -9.51 67.12 -38.98
N PHE A 19 -8.37 66.76 -39.60
CA PHE A 19 -7.53 65.66 -39.12
C PHE A 19 -6.87 65.96 -37.78
N ASN A 20 -6.49 67.21 -37.52
CA ASN A 20 -5.98 67.61 -36.21
C ASN A 20 -7.08 67.57 -35.14
N GLN A 21 -8.30 68.02 -35.46
CA GLN A 21 -9.46 67.87 -34.58
C GLN A 21 -9.80 66.40 -34.31
N LEU A 22 -9.74 65.54 -35.33
CA LEU A 22 -9.94 64.09 -35.15
C LEU A 22 -8.83 63.45 -34.30
N ALA A 23 -7.57 63.89 -34.45
CA ALA A 23 -6.45 63.41 -33.64
C ALA A 23 -6.53 63.88 -32.18
N GLU A 24 -7.04 65.09 -31.94
CA GLU A 24 -7.36 65.60 -30.60
C GLU A 24 -8.55 64.85 -29.98
N GLU A 25 -9.58 64.53 -30.76
CA GLU A 25 -10.70 63.71 -30.28
C GLU A 25 -10.25 62.27 -29.98
N LEU A 26 -9.37 61.69 -30.80
CA LEU A 26 -8.76 60.40 -30.55
C LEU A 26 -7.95 60.38 -29.23
N LYS A 27 -7.27 61.48 -28.89
CA LYS A 27 -6.59 61.63 -27.58
C LYS A 27 -7.57 61.65 -26.41
N LYS A 28 -8.77 62.21 -26.55
CA LYS A 28 -9.81 62.16 -25.51
C LYS A 28 -10.33 60.75 -25.24
N TYR A 29 -10.34 59.89 -26.26
CA TYR A 29 -10.68 58.46 -26.10
C TYR A 29 -9.49 57.59 -25.66
N GLN A 30 -8.29 58.16 -25.57
CA GLN A 30 -7.13 57.48 -25.00
C GLN A 30 -7.37 57.14 -23.52
N ASP A 31 -8.16 57.97 -22.82
CA ASP A 31 -8.65 57.75 -21.45
C ASP A 31 -9.83 56.74 -21.39
N TRP A 32 -10.55 56.49 -22.48
CA TRP A 32 -11.54 55.40 -22.53
C TRP A 32 -10.88 54.02 -22.65
N VAL A 33 -9.62 53.97 -23.10
CA VAL A 33 -8.75 52.79 -22.94
C VAL A 33 -8.32 52.61 -21.47
N VAL A 34 -8.50 53.64 -20.63
CA VAL A 34 -8.23 53.65 -19.17
C VAL A 34 -9.44 53.20 -18.33
N LEU A 35 -10.59 52.86 -18.95
CA LEU A 35 -11.75 52.20 -18.31
C LEU A 35 -11.42 50.87 -17.59
N GLY A 36 -10.17 50.39 -17.67
CA GLY A 36 -9.63 49.39 -16.77
C GLY A 36 -9.34 49.86 -15.34
N THR A 37 -9.56 51.13 -14.95
CA THR A 37 -9.04 51.68 -13.68
C THR A 37 -9.91 52.65 -12.84
N ALA A 38 -11.17 52.98 -13.17
CA ALA A 38 -11.97 53.94 -12.36
C ALA A 38 -13.44 53.52 -12.12
N GLU A 39 -14.04 54.02 -11.02
CA GLU A 39 -15.41 53.73 -10.54
C GLU A 39 -16.46 54.35 -11.48
N LEU A 40 -17.24 53.48 -12.15
CA LEU A 40 -18.13 53.83 -13.26
C LEU A 40 -19.50 54.37 -12.82
N ASP A 41 -19.93 54.11 -11.59
CA ASP A 41 -21.32 54.35 -11.19
C ASP A 41 -21.64 55.84 -11.03
N GLU A 42 -20.70 56.64 -10.51
CA GLU A 42 -20.90 58.09 -10.30
C GLU A 42 -20.89 58.87 -11.64
N PHE A 43 -20.11 58.39 -12.61
CA PHE A 43 -20.02 59.00 -13.95
C PHE A 43 -21.24 58.69 -14.83
N VAL A 44 -21.80 57.48 -14.71
CA VAL A 44 -22.99 57.07 -15.46
C VAL A 44 -24.24 57.83 -15.00
N ASP A 45 -24.36 58.08 -13.69
CA ASP A 45 -25.50 58.81 -13.12
C ASP A 45 -25.46 60.33 -13.41
N GLU A 46 -24.28 60.94 -13.57
CA GLU A 46 -24.17 62.36 -13.96
C GLU A 46 -24.31 62.59 -15.47
N ALA A 47 -23.88 61.64 -16.31
CA ALA A 47 -23.72 61.88 -17.75
C ALA A 47 -24.87 61.37 -18.63
N LEU A 48 -25.73 60.46 -18.13
CA LEU A 48 -26.80 59.85 -18.93
C LEU A 48 -28.16 60.17 -18.30
N SER A 49 -28.93 61.04 -18.97
CA SER A 49 -30.16 61.60 -18.40
C SER A 49 -31.39 61.39 -19.31
N GLU A 50 -31.20 61.35 -20.62
CA GLU A 50 -32.25 61.10 -21.60
C GLU A 50 -32.10 59.73 -22.27
N VAL A 51 -33.22 59.10 -22.64
CA VAL A 51 -33.27 57.75 -23.25
C VAL A 51 -32.35 57.63 -24.50
N ALA A 52 -32.12 58.74 -25.19
CA ALA A 52 -31.25 58.83 -26.37
C ALA A 52 -29.75 58.85 -26.05
N ASP A 53 -29.35 59.24 -24.83
CA ASP A 53 -27.95 59.28 -24.41
C ASP A 53 -27.34 57.87 -24.33
N TRP A 54 -28.18 56.87 -24.04
CA TRP A 54 -27.79 55.46 -24.04
C TRP A 54 -27.66 54.85 -25.46
N GLU A 55 -28.01 55.57 -26.53
CA GLU A 55 -28.06 55.01 -27.90
C GLU A 55 -27.08 55.60 -28.95
N LEU A 56 -26.23 56.60 -28.68
CA LEU A 56 -25.61 57.35 -29.79
C LEU A 56 -24.18 56.96 -30.27
N ASN A 57 -24.03 56.85 -31.61
CA ASN A 57 -22.77 57.02 -32.36
C ASN A 57 -22.47 58.52 -32.58
N PHE A 58 -21.21 58.95 -32.45
CA PHE A 58 -20.79 60.36 -32.62
C PHE A 58 -20.59 60.76 -34.11
N LYS A 59 -21.01 61.97 -34.48
CA LYS A 59 -20.73 62.62 -35.78
C LYS A 59 -19.85 63.86 -35.59
N VAL A 60 -18.78 63.97 -36.37
CA VAL A 60 -17.92 65.17 -36.46
C VAL A 60 -18.03 65.72 -37.88
N ASP A 61 -18.63 66.91 -38.01
CA ASP A 61 -18.86 67.66 -39.25
C ASP A 61 -19.53 66.86 -40.39
N CYS A 62 -18.75 66.20 -41.26
CA CYS A 62 -19.22 65.38 -42.40
C CYS A 62 -18.91 63.88 -42.26
N TYR A 63 -18.30 63.44 -41.15
CA TYR A 63 -17.91 62.06 -40.90
C TYR A 63 -18.65 61.49 -39.68
N THR A 64 -19.11 60.24 -39.80
CA THR A 64 -19.66 59.49 -38.66
C THR A 64 -18.55 58.61 -38.11
N VAL A 65 -18.07 58.90 -36.89
CA VAL A 65 -17.04 58.10 -36.23
C VAL A 65 -17.76 57.05 -35.39
N SER A 66 -17.76 55.80 -35.88
CA SER A 66 -18.44 54.72 -35.18
C SER A 66 -17.55 54.15 -34.07
N LEU A 67 -17.91 54.44 -32.82
CA LEU A 67 -17.33 53.83 -31.62
C LEU A 67 -17.79 52.37 -31.42
N LEU A 68 -18.69 51.87 -32.27
CA LEU A 68 -19.21 50.51 -32.23
C LEU A 68 -18.09 49.46 -32.25
N HIS A 69 -17.03 49.70 -33.03
CA HIS A 69 -15.87 48.80 -33.11
C HIS A 69 -15.02 48.83 -31.84
N VAL A 70 -14.90 50.00 -31.19
CA VAL A 70 -14.18 50.14 -29.92
C VAL A 70 -14.95 49.45 -28.80
N LYS A 71 -16.27 49.71 -28.70
CA LYS A 71 -17.17 49.03 -27.76
C LYS A 71 -17.13 47.51 -27.95
N ALA A 72 -17.28 47.03 -29.19
CA ALA A 72 -17.22 45.60 -29.48
C ALA A 72 -15.87 44.98 -29.08
N CYS A 73 -14.75 45.69 -29.28
CA CYS A 73 -13.42 45.23 -28.87
C CYS A 73 -13.30 45.15 -27.34
N VAL A 74 -13.79 46.16 -26.61
CA VAL A 74 -13.81 46.16 -25.13
C VAL A 74 -14.69 45.03 -24.58
N ASP A 75 -15.89 44.86 -25.13
CA ASP A 75 -16.81 43.77 -24.78
C ASP A 75 -16.18 42.40 -25.03
N GLU A 76 -15.45 42.24 -26.15
CA GLU A 76 -14.71 41.02 -26.46
C GLU A 76 -13.56 40.76 -25.47
N GLN A 77 -12.77 41.78 -25.11
CA GLN A 77 -11.71 41.61 -24.09
C GLN A 77 -12.29 41.31 -22.71
N MET A 78 -13.39 41.96 -22.31
CA MET A 78 -14.06 41.70 -21.05
C MET A 78 -14.60 40.26 -20.99
N LYS A 79 -15.22 39.79 -22.08
CA LYS A 79 -15.67 38.40 -22.21
C LYS A 79 -14.51 37.40 -22.13
N ARG A 80 -13.38 37.66 -22.82
CA ARG A 80 -12.19 36.81 -22.75
C ARG A 80 -11.60 36.76 -21.35
N LEU A 81 -11.55 37.89 -20.64
CA LEU A 81 -11.10 37.95 -19.25
C LEU A 81 -12.03 37.12 -18.34
N GLN A 82 -13.34 37.28 -18.48
CA GLN A 82 -14.32 36.53 -17.70
C GLN A 82 -14.22 35.01 -17.95
N GLU A 83 -14.08 34.59 -19.21
CA GLU A 83 -13.85 33.19 -19.57
C GLU A 83 -12.54 32.63 -18.98
N ALA A 84 -11.46 33.42 -19.01
CA ALA A 84 -10.17 33.04 -18.43
C ALA A 84 -10.23 32.91 -16.90
N LEU A 85 -10.94 33.82 -16.22
CA LEU A 85 -11.16 33.78 -14.77
C LEU A 85 -12.00 32.56 -14.36
N ILE A 86 -13.10 32.28 -15.07
CA ILE A 86 -13.93 31.09 -14.84
C ILE A 86 -13.10 29.82 -15.05
N ALA A 87 -12.31 29.73 -16.12
CA ALA A 87 -11.46 28.59 -16.39
C ALA A 87 -10.38 28.39 -15.30
N SER A 88 -9.76 29.47 -14.84
CA SER A 88 -8.77 29.44 -13.76
C SER A 88 -9.38 28.98 -12.43
N LEU A 89 -10.53 29.54 -12.06
CA LEU A 89 -11.23 29.20 -10.82
C LEU A 89 -11.69 27.73 -10.83
N ARG A 90 -12.21 27.25 -11.97
CA ARG A 90 -12.59 25.84 -12.15
C ARG A 90 -11.39 24.91 -12.03
N ARG A 91 -10.25 25.21 -12.67
CA ARG A 91 -9.03 24.40 -12.53
C ARG A 91 -8.56 24.29 -11.08
N LYS A 92 -8.59 25.39 -10.32
CA LYS A 92 -8.23 25.38 -8.90
C LYS A 92 -9.20 24.55 -8.05
N ALA A 93 -10.50 24.66 -8.30
CA ALA A 93 -11.51 23.87 -7.61
C ALA A 93 -11.39 22.36 -7.92
N VAL A 94 -11.06 22.00 -9.16
CA VAL A 94 -10.76 20.60 -9.55
C VAL A 94 -9.51 20.08 -8.85
N ALA A 95 -8.42 20.85 -8.82
CA ALA A 95 -7.19 20.45 -8.13
C ALA A 95 -7.40 20.24 -6.62
N GLU A 96 -8.22 21.07 -5.97
CA GLU A 96 -8.59 20.87 -4.57
C GLU A 96 -9.51 19.65 -4.37
N LYS A 97 -10.42 19.36 -5.31
CA LYS A 97 -11.21 18.12 -5.29
C LYS A 97 -10.30 16.89 -5.39
N GLU A 98 -9.32 16.91 -6.28
CA GLU A 98 -8.33 15.83 -6.42
C GLU A 98 -7.53 15.60 -5.12
N GLN A 99 -7.18 16.68 -4.38
CA GLN A 99 -6.55 16.55 -3.05
C GLN A 99 -7.45 15.81 -2.05
N ILE A 100 -8.76 16.09 -2.06
CA ILE A 100 -9.73 15.37 -1.21
C ILE A 100 -9.81 13.90 -1.60
N GLU A 101 -9.88 13.62 -2.90
CA GLU A 101 -9.94 12.25 -3.41
C GLU A 101 -8.67 11.44 -3.13
N GLU A 102 -7.49 12.06 -3.22
CA GLU A 102 -6.21 11.43 -2.89
C GLU A 102 -6.12 11.07 -1.41
N PHE A 103 -6.52 11.99 -0.53
CA PHE A 103 -6.57 11.75 0.91
C PHE A 103 -7.49 10.57 1.26
N MET A 104 -8.71 10.56 0.71
CA MET A 104 -9.66 9.47 0.92
C MET A 104 -9.16 8.15 0.33
N ARG A 105 -8.42 8.18 -0.79
CA ARG A 105 -7.82 6.98 -1.38
C ARG A 105 -6.78 6.35 -0.46
N GLY A 106 -5.86 7.15 0.09
CA GLY A 106 -4.86 6.68 1.04
C GLY A 106 -5.49 6.04 2.28
N GLY A 107 -6.57 6.61 2.81
CA GLY A 107 -7.28 6.01 3.92
C GLY A 107 -8.08 4.75 3.56
N LYS A 108 -8.65 4.68 2.35
CA LYS A 108 -9.25 3.43 1.86
C LYS A 108 -8.23 2.30 1.69
N GLU A 109 -7.01 2.61 1.27
CA GLU A 109 -5.90 1.65 1.22
C GLU A 109 -5.52 1.15 2.62
N LEU A 110 -5.45 2.06 3.60
CA LEU A 110 -5.23 1.71 5.00
C LEU A 110 -6.31 0.76 5.52
N PHE A 111 -7.58 1.04 5.25
CA PHE A 111 -8.69 0.21 5.70
C PHE A 111 -8.72 -1.19 5.07
N ASN A 112 -8.27 -1.31 3.83
CA ASN A 112 -8.22 -2.58 3.12
C ASN A 112 -7.01 -3.43 3.51
N ARG A 113 -6.05 -2.89 4.27
CA ARG A 113 -4.90 -3.63 4.75
C ARG A 113 -5.33 -4.57 5.88
N GLN A 114 -5.23 -5.87 5.65
CA GLN A 114 -5.33 -6.85 6.72
C GLN A 114 -4.00 -6.90 7.48
N ALA A 115 -4.01 -6.52 8.75
CA ALA A 115 -2.86 -6.67 9.61
C ALA A 115 -2.77 -8.12 10.10
N SER A 116 -1.58 -8.71 9.98
CA SER A 116 -1.32 -10.11 10.37
C SER A 116 -0.53 -10.24 11.67
N THR A 117 -0.01 -9.12 12.18
CA THR A 117 0.82 -9.07 13.39
C THR A 117 0.41 -7.89 14.29
N VAL A 118 0.75 -7.97 15.58
CA VAL A 118 0.51 -6.90 16.56
C VAL A 118 1.22 -5.61 16.14
N GLU A 119 2.43 -5.71 15.59
CA GLU A 119 3.20 -4.55 15.11
C GLU A 119 2.50 -3.87 13.93
N GLU A 120 1.96 -4.64 12.99
CA GLU A 120 1.19 -4.10 11.86
C GLU A 120 -0.11 -3.43 12.32
N ILE A 121 -0.82 -4.03 13.29
CA ILE A 121 -2.01 -3.42 13.90
C ILE A 121 -1.63 -2.07 14.55
N GLY A 122 -0.54 -2.04 15.32
CA GLY A 122 -0.06 -0.81 15.95
C GLY A 122 0.31 0.27 14.94
N LYS A 123 0.99 -0.10 13.85
CA LYS A 123 1.34 0.82 12.76
C LYS A 123 0.09 1.35 12.05
N ALA A 124 -0.88 0.48 11.75
CA ALA A 124 -2.14 0.88 11.14
C ALA A 124 -2.94 1.84 12.03
N GLY A 125 -2.95 1.60 13.34
CA GLY A 125 -3.58 2.51 14.32
C GLY A 125 -2.91 3.89 14.37
N LEU A 126 -1.58 3.95 14.28
CA LEU A 126 -0.86 5.23 14.20
C LEU A 126 -1.17 5.99 12.90
N GLU A 127 -1.18 5.30 11.76
CA GLU A 127 -1.55 5.88 10.47
C GLU A 127 -2.99 6.41 10.47
N ALA A 128 -3.93 5.65 11.05
CA ALA A 128 -5.33 6.08 11.18
C ALA A 128 -5.49 7.32 12.05
N ARG A 129 -4.76 7.42 13.17
CA ARG A 129 -4.75 8.65 14.00
C ARG A 129 -4.22 9.85 13.22
N GLY A 130 -3.15 9.67 12.44
CA GLY A 130 -2.65 10.73 11.57
C GLY A 130 -3.69 11.20 10.54
N MET A 131 -4.53 10.28 10.03
CA MET A 131 -5.65 10.65 9.16
C MET A 131 -6.76 11.38 9.91
N VAL A 132 -7.04 11.03 11.17
CA VAL A 132 -8.00 11.77 12.01
C VAL A 132 -7.55 13.22 12.19
N ASP A 133 -6.25 13.44 12.43
CA ASP A 133 -5.69 14.79 12.55
C ASP A 133 -5.84 15.61 11.25
N GLY A 134 -5.73 14.95 10.09
CA GLY A 134 -5.92 15.55 8.77
C GLY A 134 -7.38 15.92 8.41
N LEU A 135 -8.39 15.42 9.15
CA LEU A 135 -9.80 15.71 8.86
C LEU A 135 -10.13 17.20 8.94
N ALA A 136 -9.49 17.93 9.85
CA ALA A 136 -9.69 19.37 10.01
C ALA A 136 -9.23 20.16 8.78
N GLU A 137 -8.06 19.82 8.24
CA GLU A 137 -7.53 20.42 7.01
C GLU A 137 -8.43 20.09 5.81
N LEU A 138 -8.92 18.85 5.72
CA LEU A 138 -9.81 18.45 4.64
C LEU A 138 -11.16 19.18 4.67
N ALA A 139 -11.72 19.40 5.85
CA ALA A 139 -12.94 20.20 6.02
C ALA A 139 -12.74 21.65 5.54
N GLN A 140 -11.55 22.24 5.77
CA GLN A 140 -11.21 23.55 5.23
C GLN A 140 -11.08 23.53 3.70
N VAL A 141 -10.46 22.50 3.11
CA VAL A 141 -10.38 22.33 1.65
C VAL A 141 -11.78 22.27 1.04
N LYS A 142 -12.68 21.45 1.60
CA LYS A 142 -14.07 21.35 1.14
C LYS A 142 -14.81 22.68 1.16
N ARG A 143 -14.70 23.43 2.26
CA ARG A 143 -15.29 24.79 2.36
C ARG A 143 -14.76 25.72 1.27
N ARG A 144 -13.45 25.69 0.99
CA ARG A 144 -12.86 26.50 -0.09
C ARG A 144 -13.42 26.13 -1.45
N ILE A 145 -13.69 24.85 -1.73
CA ILE A 145 -14.32 24.44 -3.00
C ILE A 145 -15.76 24.94 -3.08
N GLU A 146 -16.53 24.87 -1.99
CA GLU A 146 -17.91 25.38 -1.94
C GLU A 146 -17.98 26.89 -2.21
N GLU A 147 -17.07 27.67 -1.62
CA GLU A 147 -16.91 29.10 -1.88
C GLU A 147 -16.56 29.38 -3.35
N LYS A 148 -15.62 28.64 -3.94
CA LYS A 148 -15.28 28.74 -5.38
C LYS A 148 -16.46 28.36 -6.27
N ASN A 149 -17.21 27.32 -5.92
CA ASN A 149 -18.40 26.89 -6.66
C ASN A 149 -19.52 27.93 -6.61
N LYS A 150 -19.71 28.60 -5.48
CA LYS A 150 -20.66 29.72 -5.36
C LYS A 150 -20.28 30.86 -6.33
N LEU A 151 -18.99 31.20 -6.38
CA LEU A 151 -18.48 32.24 -7.28
C LEU A 151 -18.55 31.82 -8.76
N LEU A 152 -18.26 30.56 -9.09
CA LEU A 152 -18.42 30.01 -10.44
C LEU A 152 -19.86 30.13 -10.95
N ARG A 153 -20.85 29.80 -10.10
CA ARG A 153 -22.27 29.94 -10.47
C ARG A 153 -22.65 31.41 -10.69
N ALA A 154 -22.19 32.31 -9.83
CA ALA A 154 -22.44 33.75 -9.96
C ALA A 154 -21.83 34.33 -11.25
N MET A 155 -20.59 33.99 -11.57
CA MET A 155 -19.92 34.46 -12.79
C MET A 155 -20.46 33.81 -14.07
N ALA A 156 -20.96 32.58 -14.00
CA ALA A 156 -21.54 31.89 -15.15
C ALA A 156 -22.92 32.45 -15.55
N ALA A 157 -23.73 32.91 -14.58
CA ALA A 157 -25.05 33.50 -14.81
C ALA A 157 -25.02 34.71 -15.77
N GLY A 158 -23.91 35.47 -15.78
CA GLY A 158 -23.71 36.60 -16.70
C GLY A 158 -23.22 36.24 -18.11
N THR A 159 -22.83 34.99 -18.36
CA THR A 159 -22.23 34.56 -19.65
C THR A 159 -23.18 33.80 -20.57
N GLY A 160 -24.43 33.56 -20.15
CA GLY A 160 -25.40 32.74 -20.89
C GLY A 160 -25.06 31.25 -20.96
N ARG A 161 -23.96 30.81 -20.32
CA ARG A 161 -23.67 29.39 -20.09
C ARG A 161 -24.57 28.86 -18.97
N GLU A 162 -25.13 27.67 -19.16
CA GLU A 162 -25.87 26.98 -18.10
C GLU A 162 -25.02 26.88 -16.83
N ALA A 163 -25.50 27.48 -15.75
CA ALA A 163 -24.82 27.56 -14.45
C ALA A 163 -24.46 26.18 -13.87
N ALA A 164 -25.15 25.11 -14.32
CA ALA A 164 -24.91 23.74 -13.90
C ALA A 164 -23.57 23.16 -14.42
N PHE A 165 -23.09 23.56 -15.60
CA PHE A 165 -21.83 23.04 -16.19
C PHE A 165 -20.57 23.80 -15.74
N ALA A 166 -20.74 24.89 -14.99
CA ALA A 166 -19.64 25.74 -14.54
C ALA A 166 -19.03 25.30 -13.21
N ALA A 167 -19.83 24.73 -12.30
CA ALA A 167 -19.37 24.31 -10.98
C ALA A 167 -18.71 22.93 -11.00
N VAL A 168 -17.83 22.67 -10.04
CA VAL A 168 -17.24 21.34 -9.81
C VAL A 168 -18.23 20.49 -9.03
N ASP A 169 -18.58 19.33 -9.58
CA ASP A 169 -19.45 18.36 -8.91
C ASP A 169 -18.72 17.67 -7.75
N LEU A 170 -19.29 17.83 -6.55
CA LEU A 170 -18.82 17.25 -5.30
C LEU A 170 -19.71 16.12 -4.78
N THR A 171 -20.74 15.71 -5.52
CA THR A 171 -21.75 14.77 -5.03
C THR A 171 -21.12 13.41 -4.66
N GLU A 172 -20.30 12.86 -5.55
CA GLU A 172 -19.56 11.61 -5.31
C GLU A 172 -18.52 11.75 -4.20
N ALA A 173 -17.75 12.84 -4.20
CA ALA A 173 -16.72 13.10 -3.19
C ALA A 173 -17.34 13.27 -1.79
N ASN A 174 -18.51 13.91 -1.69
CA ASN A 174 -19.25 14.05 -0.43
C ASN A 174 -19.83 12.72 0.05
N ALA A 175 -20.37 11.90 -0.85
CA ALA A 175 -20.86 10.57 -0.48
C ALA A 175 -19.71 9.66 0.00
N ALA A 176 -18.57 9.70 -0.70
CA ALA A 176 -17.36 8.99 -0.32
C ALA A 176 -16.81 9.50 1.03
N TRP A 177 -16.92 10.79 1.32
CA TRP A 177 -16.49 11.39 2.58
C TRP A 177 -17.28 10.90 3.78
N GLU A 178 -18.62 10.88 3.71
CA GLU A 178 -19.44 10.39 4.82
C GLU A 178 -19.14 8.92 5.13
N ALA A 179 -18.97 8.11 4.07
CA ALA A 179 -18.55 6.71 4.20
C ALA A 179 -17.14 6.60 4.81
N PHE A 180 -16.19 7.40 4.33
CA PHE A 180 -14.82 7.42 4.82
C PHE A 180 -14.73 7.81 6.30
N SER A 181 -15.41 8.90 6.70
CA SER A 181 -15.46 9.39 8.08
C SER A 181 -16.06 8.33 9.02
N THR A 182 -17.17 7.70 8.61
CA THR A 182 -17.79 6.62 9.37
C THR A 182 -16.83 5.43 9.53
N GLN A 183 -16.15 5.05 8.45
CA GLN A 183 -15.21 3.93 8.46
C GLN A 183 -13.97 4.24 9.32
N LEU A 184 -13.47 5.48 9.30
CA LEU A 184 -12.35 5.92 10.14
C LEU A 184 -12.71 5.90 11.63
N GLN A 185 -13.92 6.33 11.98
CA GLN A 185 -14.43 6.25 13.37
C GLN A 185 -14.57 4.81 13.86
N GLN A 186 -14.94 3.89 12.97
CA GLN A 186 -15.07 2.47 13.29
C GLN A 186 -13.73 1.72 13.21
N PHE A 187 -12.67 2.34 12.68
CA PHE A 187 -11.42 1.65 12.40
C PHE A 187 -10.71 1.15 13.67
N ASP A 188 -10.75 1.91 14.77
CA ASP A 188 -10.22 1.45 16.06
C ASP A 188 -10.93 0.18 16.56
N ALA A 189 -12.27 0.12 16.40
CA ALA A 189 -13.04 -1.07 16.74
C ALA A 189 -12.68 -2.25 15.83
N ASN A 190 -12.50 -1.99 14.53
CA ASN A 190 -12.07 -3.02 13.58
C ASN A 190 -10.65 -3.53 13.90
N LEU A 191 -9.73 -2.67 14.35
CA LEU A 191 -8.38 -3.07 14.76
C LEU A 191 -8.41 -3.95 16.02
N GLU A 192 -9.24 -3.63 17.01
CA GLU A 192 -9.44 -4.49 18.18
C GLU A 192 -10.12 -5.82 17.81
N GLU A 193 -11.03 -5.82 16.83
CA GLU A 193 -11.60 -7.05 16.29
C GLU A 193 -10.54 -7.89 15.57
N GLN A 194 -9.71 -7.30 14.71
CA GLN A 194 -8.59 -7.99 14.06
C GLN A 194 -7.61 -8.58 15.09
N LYS A 195 -7.32 -7.83 16.16
CA LYS A 195 -6.45 -8.28 17.25
C LYS A 195 -7.02 -9.49 17.99
N THR A 196 -8.32 -9.49 18.27
CA THR A 196 -9.00 -10.63 18.92
C THR A 196 -9.09 -11.85 17.99
N GLN A 197 -9.32 -11.64 16.69
CA GLN A 197 -9.29 -12.70 15.69
C GLN A 197 -7.88 -13.33 15.56
N LEU A 198 -6.81 -12.50 15.55
CA LEU A 198 -5.43 -13.00 15.55
C LEU A 198 -5.09 -13.79 16.82
N ALA A 199 -5.51 -13.31 17.99
CA ALA A 199 -5.32 -14.06 19.24
C ALA A 199 -5.98 -15.45 19.17
N THR A 200 -7.23 -15.52 18.70
CA THR A 200 -7.97 -16.78 18.51
C THR A 200 -7.28 -17.69 17.49
N ALA A 201 -6.75 -17.13 16.40
CA ALA A 201 -6.03 -17.89 15.39
C ALA A 201 -4.72 -18.48 15.94
N ILE A 202 -3.98 -17.73 16.75
CA ILE A 202 -2.75 -18.18 17.40
C ILE A 202 -3.05 -19.24 18.46
N GLU A 203 -4.10 -19.07 19.27
CA GLU A 203 -4.57 -20.12 20.20
C GLU A 203 -4.85 -21.43 19.47
N LYS A 204 -5.57 -21.35 18.34
CA LYS A 204 -5.84 -22.52 17.48
C LYS A 204 -4.56 -23.15 16.93
N GLN A 205 -3.58 -22.35 16.51
CA GLN A 205 -2.29 -22.85 16.05
C GLN A 205 -1.49 -23.52 17.17
N VAL A 206 -1.51 -22.96 18.39
CA VAL A 206 -0.90 -23.56 19.58
C VAL A 206 -1.53 -24.92 19.87
N ASP A 207 -2.86 -25.02 19.84
CA ASP A 207 -3.56 -26.27 20.09
C ASP A 207 -3.36 -27.31 18.97
N GLU A 208 -3.35 -26.88 17.71
CA GLU A 208 -2.99 -27.74 16.58
C GLU A 208 -1.54 -28.24 16.71
N TYR A 209 -0.61 -27.40 17.16
CA TYR A 209 0.78 -27.78 17.40
C TYR A 209 0.91 -28.78 18.57
N LYS A 210 0.19 -28.57 19.68
CA LYS A 210 0.10 -29.55 20.78
C LYS A 210 -0.44 -30.89 20.28
N GLY A 211 -1.46 -30.87 19.42
CA GLY A 211 -2.00 -32.08 18.78
C GLY A 211 -0.99 -32.79 17.88
N LYS A 212 -0.20 -32.03 17.10
CA LYS A 212 0.90 -32.57 16.29
C LYS A 212 1.97 -33.22 17.17
N LEU A 213 2.36 -32.58 18.28
CA LEU A 213 3.35 -33.13 19.22
C LEU A 213 2.87 -34.45 19.84
N ALA A 214 1.63 -34.49 20.34
CA ALA A 214 1.05 -35.71 20.90
C ALA A 214 0.97 -36.84 19.84
N GLY A 215 0.56 -36.49 18.61
CA GLY A 215 0.54 -37.44 17.50
C GLY A 215 1.93 -37.94 17.12
N PHE A 216 2.94 -37.08 17.12
CA PHE A 216 4.33 -37.45 16.85
C PHE A 216 4.88 -38.38 17.93
N ALA A 217 4.66 -38.06 19.21
CA ALA A 217 5.06 -38.89 20.34
C ALA A 217 4.41 -40.28 20.29
N SER A 218 3.11 -40.34 20.01
CA SER A 218 2.37 -41.61 19.86
C SER A 218 2.93 -42.46 18.72
N ARG A 219 3.11 -41.87 17.54
CA ARG A 219 3.69 -42.55 16.36
C ARG A 219 5.10 -43.07 16.64
N TRP A 220 5.92 -42.31 17.34
CA TRP A 220 7.24 -42.77 17.76
C TRP A 220 7.13 -43.97 18.70
N SER A 221 6.24 -43.92 19.71
CA SER A 221 6.07 -45.02 20.67
C SER A 221 5.60 -46.34 20.05
N GLU A 222 4.84 -46.27 18.96
CA GLU A 222 4.39 -47.41 18.15
C GLU A 222 5.50 -47.93 17.23
N LEU A 223 6.25 -47.03 16.61
CA LEU A 223 7.30 -47.36 15.64
C LEU A 223 8.61 -47.80 16.30
N LYS A 224 8.86 -47.34 17.54
CA LYS A 224 10.11 -47.57 18.27
C LYS A 224 10.45 -49.06 18.27
N PRO A 225 11.63 -49.45 17.77
CA PRO A 225 12.05 -50.84 17.81
C PRO A 225 12.24 -51.31 19.26
N ARG A 226 11.32 -52.15 19.75
CA ARG A 226 11.37 -52.72 21.11
C ARG A 226 12.27 -53.95 21.22
N SER A 227 12.65 -54.52 20.08
CA SER A 227 13.48 -55.69 19.96
C SER A 227 14.45 -55.53 18.79
N GLY A 228 15.27 -56.55 18.58
CA GLY A 228 16.21 -56.61 17.46
C GLY A 228 15.62 -56.39 16.07
N PRO A 229 16.47 -56.30 15.04
CA PRO A 229 16.01 -56.17 13.67
C PRO A 229 15.16 -57.37 13.26
N SER A 230 13.84 -57.16 13.19
CA SER A 230 12.88 -58.06 12.57
C SER A 230 12.70 -57.66 11.10
N GLY A 231 13.64 -58.06 10.25
CA GLY A 231 13.64 -57.71 8.82
C GLY A 231 14.88 -56.89 8.42
N ASN A 232 14.77 -56.08 7.36
CA ASN A 232 15.90 -55.31 6.83
C ASN A 232 16.31 -54.15 7.77
N PRO A 233 17.49 -54.20 8.41
CA PRO A 233 17.95 -53.17 9.35
C PRO A 233 18.09 -51.78 8.71
N ALA A 234 18.36 -51.71 7.40
CA ALA A 234 18.51 -50.44 6.68
C ALA A 234 17.20 -49.62 6.68
N VAL A 235 16.04 -50.30 6.64
CA VAL A 235 14.72 -49.63 6.65
C VAL A 235 14.44 -49.01 8.01
N VAL A 236 14.80 -49.71 9.10
CA VAL A 236 14.64 -49.20 10.46
C VAL A 236 15.56 -48.01 10.71
N LEU A 237 16.82 -48.11 10.29
CA LEU A 237 17.79 -47.01 10.36
C LEU A 237 17.35 -45.77 9.58
N ALA A 238 16.81 -45.95 8.37
CA ALA A 238 16.30 -44.84 7.58
C ALA A 238 15.15 -44.12 8.30
N ARG A 239 14.18 -44.88 8.84
CA ARG A 239 13.05 -44.32 9.59
C ARG A 239 13.48 -43.58 10.86
N ILE A 240 14.44 -44.12 11.62
CA ILE A 240 14.96 -43.42 12.82
C ILE A 240 15.62 -42.09 12.42
N LYS A 241 16.36 -42.05 11.31
CA LYS A 241 16.96 -40.81 10.79
C LYS A 241 15.90 -39.79 10.33
N GLU A 242 14.83 -40.26 9.68
CA GLU A 242 13.70 -39.40 9.31
C GLU A 242 13.03 -38.77 10.54
N TYR A 243 12.81 -39.53 11.61
CA TYR A 243 12.25 -39.00 12.86
C TYR A 243 13.19 -38.00 13.54
N ALA A 244 14.50 -38.27 13.55
CA ALA A 244 15.48 -37.33 14.07
C ALA A 244 15.51 -36.00 13.27
N ALA A 245 15.32 -36.06 11.95
CA ALA A 245 15.19 -34.86 11.13
C ALA A 245 13.86 -34.12 11.40
N ALA A 246 12.76 -34.85 11.51
CA ALA A 246 11.43 -34.28 11.80
C ALA A 246 11.38 -33.55 13.16
N ILE A 247 12.13 -34.00 14.17
CA ILE A 247 12.26 -33.28 15.45
C ILE A 247 12.85 -31.88 15.26
N LYS A 248 13.84 -31.73 14.37
CA LYS A 248 14.44 -30.42 14.06
C LYS A 248 13.40 -29.48 13.47
N ASP A 249 12.61 -29.96 12.50
CA ASP A 249 11.54 -29.19 11.88
C ASP A 249 10.45 -28.80 12.90
N LEU A 250 10.09 -29.71 13.81
CA LEU A 250 9.16 -29.43 14.91
C LEU A 250 9.71 -28.35 15.86
N ARG A 251 11.01 -28.35 16.17
CA ARG A 251 11.62 -27.29 16.99
C ARG A 251 11.61 -25.92 16.30
N GLU A 252 11.84 -25.88 15.00
CA GLU A 252 11.73 -24.64 14.21
C GLU A 252 10.28 -24.12 14.20
N GLU A 253 9.30 -25.01 14.02
CA GLU A 253 7.88 -24.68 14.11
C GLU A 253 7.49 -24.20 15.53
N ALA A 254 7.99 -24.86 16.58
CA ALA A 254 7.78 -24.46 17.98
C ALA A 254 8.26 -23.04 18.25
N ALA A 255 9.46 -22.69 17.78
CA ALA A 255 10.04 -21.37 17.98
C ALA A 255 9.21 -20.27 17.31
N ARG A 256 8.65 -20.55 16.12
CA ARG A 256 7.73 -19.63 15.43
C ARG A 256 6.44 -19.44 16.21
N VAL A 257 5.77 -20.53 16.59
CA VAL A 257 4.50 -20.48 17.33
C VAL A 257 4.68 -19.82 18.71
N ALA A 258 5.80 -20.06 19.40
CA ALA A 258 6.11 -19.44 20.68
C ALA A 258 6.32 -17.91 20.56
N LYS A 259 7.00 -17.46 19.50
CA LYS A 259 7.19 -16.01 19.25
C LYS A 259 5.86 -15.31 18.99
N GLU A 260 4.97 -15.94 18.22
CA GLU A 260 3.64 -15.41 17.93
C GLU A 260 2.74 -15.42 19.17
N ALA A 261 2.78 -16.48 19.97
CA ALA A 261 2.05 -16.58 21.24
C ALA A 261 2.50 -15.53 22.27
N ASP A 262 3.81 -15.28 22.40
CA ASP A 262 4.37 -14.29 23.33
C ASP A 262 3.89 -12.86 23.00
N ALA A 263 3.78 -12.52 21.70
CA ALA A 263 3.27 -11.23 21.25
C ALA A 263 1.83 -10.94 21.74
N PHE A 264 1.05 -11.99 22.00
CA PHE A 264 -0.33 -11.91 22.52
C PHE A 264 -0.46 -12.32 23.99
N LYS A 265 0.66 -12.64 24.67
CA LYS A 265 0.68 -13.20 26.04
C LYS A 265 -0.14 -14.49 26.18
N ILE A 266 -0.24 -15.25 25.10
CA ILE A 266 -0.85 -16.58 25.08
C ILE A 266 0.18 -17.56 25.65
N GLU A 267 -0.28 -18.55 26.42
CA GLU A 267 0.59 -19.57 26.98
C GLU A 267 1.31 -20.35 25.86
N ALA A 268 2.64 -20.36 25.92
CA ALA A 268 3.47 -21.04 24.94
C ALA A 268 3.23 -22.56 24.96
N PRO A 269 3.41 -23.25 23.82
CA PRO A 269 3.29 -24.69 23.78
C PRO A 269 4.33 -25.37 24.70
N ASP A 270 3.89 -26.28 25.55
CA ASP A 270 4.78 -27.08 26.39
C ASP A 270 5.62 -28.03 25.53
N LEU A 271 6.94 -27.87 25.62
CA LEU A 271 7.92 -28.65 24.86
C LEU A 271 8.47 -29.85 25.66
N SER A 272 7.98 -30.11 26.88
CA SER A 272 8.44 -31.22 27.72
C SER A 272 8.30 -32.57 26.99
N SER A 273 7.14 -32.80 26.37
CA SER A 273 6.88 -34.01 25.56
C SER A 273 7.80 -34.14 24.35
N LEU A 274 8.15 -33.03 23.68
CA LEU A 274 9.09 -33.04 22.57
C LEU A 274 10.50 -33.37 23.02
N ASN A 275 10.93 -32.84 24.18
CA ASN A 275 12.25 -33.12 24.75
C ASN A 275 12.38 -34.60 25.14
N GLU A 276 11.34 -35.19 25.73
CA GLU A 276 11.31 -36.62 26.07
C GLU A 276 11.43 -37.51 24.82
N VAL A 277 10.63 -37.22 23.78
CA VAL A 277 10.68 -37.97 22.51
C VAL A 277 12.01 -37.78 21.80
N GLU A 278 12.58 -36.57 21.83
CA GLU A 278 13.90 -36.31 21.25
C GLU A 278 14.99 -37.11 21.94
N GLN A 279 15.00 -37.13 23.27
CA GLN A 279 15.94 -37.95 24.01
C GLN A 279 15.79 -39.44 23.64
N ASP A 280 14.56 -39.95 23.59
CA ASP A 280 14.29 -41.35 23.27
C ASP A 280 14.68 -41.73 21.82
N VAL A 281 14.44 -40.83 20.87
CA VAL A 281 14.88 -40.98 19.46
C VAL A 281 16.40 -40.97 19.38
N LEU A 282 17.09 -40.09 20.10
CA LEU A 282 18.55 -40.00 20.08
C LEU A 282 19.21 -41.24 20.71
N GLU A 283 18.67 -41.73 21.83
CA GLU A 283 19.13 -42.97 22.48
C GLU A 283 18.93 -44.17 21.55
N THR A 284 17.74 -44.30 20.96
CA THR A 284 17.43 -45.35 20.00
C THR A 284 18.34 -45.26 18.77
N LYS A 285 18.54 -44.05 18.23
CA LYS A 285 19.45 -43.80 17.10
C LYS A 285 20.88 -44.19 17.44
N ALA A 286 21.38 -43.85 18.62
CA ALA A 286 22.74 -44.21 19.05
C ALA A 286 22.93 -45.73 19.15
N SER A 287 21.91 -46.46 19.63
CA SER A 287 21.94 -47.93 19.67
C SER A 287 21.90 -48.55 18.26
N TRP A 288 21.05 -48.03 17.38
CA TRP A 288 20.94 -48.53 16.01
C TRP A 288 22.11 -48.13 15.11
N ASP A 289 22.69 -46.95 15.28
CA ASP A 289 23.90 -46.52 14.56
C ASP A 289 25.09 -47.43 14.90
N ARG A 290 25.21 -47.89 16.16
CA ARG A 290 26.19 -48.92 16.56
C ARG A 290 25.96 -50.24 15.81
N TYR A 291 24.71 -50.67 15.65
CA TYR A 291 24.38 -51.84 14.84
C TYR A 291 24.73 -51.65 13.36
N ALA A 292 24.46 -50.46 12.82
CA ALA A 292 24.81 -50.12 11.44
C ALA A 292 26.32 -50.18 11.20
N GLU A 293 27.12 -49.68 12.16
CA GLU A 293 28.58 -49.74 12.10
C GLU A 293 29.09 -51.19 12.15
N PHE A 294 28.53 -52.02 13.04
CA PHE A 294 28.83 -53.45 13.08
C PHE A 294 28.52 -54.14 11.75
N LEU A 295 27.33 -53.91 11.18
CA LEU A 295 26.94 -54.48 9.90
C LEU A 295 27.86 -54.02 8.76
N ARG A 296 28.27 -52.75 8.77
CA ARG A 296 29.19 -52.20 7.77
C ARG A 296 30.56 -52.89 7.85
N GLU A 297 31.14 -53.00 9.04
CA GLU A 297 32.43 -53.67 9.25
C GLU A 297 32.36 -55.16 8.90
N ARG A 298 31.29 -55.84 9.33
CA ARG A 298 31.03 -57.25 9.00
C ARG A 298 30.93 -57.44 7.49
N ASN A 299 30.15 -56.61 6.80
CA ASN A 299 29.93 -56.73 5.35
C ASN A 299 31.20 -56.35 4.55
N ASP A 300 32.01 -55.39 5.02
CA ASP A 300 33.30 -55.06 4.38
C ASP A 300 34.28 -56.23 4.43
N MET A 301 34.26 -57.02 5.50
CA MET A 301 35.03 -58.25 5.58
C MET A 301 34.40 -59.39 4.77
N ALA A 302 33.09 -59.58 4.85
CA ALA A 302 32.38 -60.65 4.15
C ALA A 302 32.40 -60.52 2.61
N ASN A 303 32.52 -59.30 2.09
CA ASN A 303 32.57 -59.04 0.65
C ASN A 303 33.98 -59.18 0.04
N LYS A 304 35.02 -59.44 0.85
CA LYS A 304 36.37 -59.70 0.36
C LYS A 304 36.51 -61.16 -0.07
N ASP A 305 37.26 -61.40 -1.14
CA ASP A 305 37.54 -62.77 -1.57
C ASP A 305 38.50 -63.48 -0.59
N TRP A 306 38.40 -64.81 -0.53
CA TRP A 306 39.19 -65.62 0.40
C TRP A 306 40.70 -65.48 0.18
N LEU A 307 41.16 -65.30 -1.06
CA LEU A 307 42.59 -65.19 -1.36
C LEU A 307 43.18 -63.90 -0.78
N SER A 308 42.41 -62.81 -0.80
CA SER A 308 42.76 -61.54 -0.17
C SER A 308 42.65 -61.58 1.37
N MET A 309 41.75 -62.40 1.91
CA MET A 309 41.43 -62.44 3.34
C MET A 309 42.26 -63.46 4.15
N ARG A 310 42.78 -64.52 3.52
CA ARG A 310 43.52 -65.61 4.21
C ARG A 310 44.74 -65.13 5.02
N ASP A 311 45.43 -64.08 4.54
CA ASP A 311 46.62 -63.53 5.20
C ASP A 311 46.23 -62.44 6.25
N GLN A 312 44.92 -62.20 6.41
CA GLN A 312 44.34 -61.17 7.27
C GLN A 312 43.37 -61.73 8.31
N VAL A 313 43.37 -63.05 8.59
CA VAL A 313 42.43 -63.71 9.53
C VAL A 313 42.40 -63.03 10.91
N TRP A 314 43.53 -62.47 11.35
CA TRP A 314 43.64 -61.62 12.55
C TRP A 314 42.62 -60.46 12.60
N ARG A 315 42.15 -59.94 11.46
CA ARG A 315 41.11 -58.91 11.39
C ARG A 315 39.75 -59.39 11.91
N ILE A 316 39.44 -60.68 11.75
CA ILE A 316 38.22 -61.26 12.30
C ILE A 316 38.35 -61.35 13.83
N GLU A 317 39.51 -61.79 14.32
CA GLU A 317 39.79 -61.84 15.76
C GLU A 317 39.74 -60.44 16.40
N ASP A 318 40.34 -59.43 15.75
CA ASP A 318 40.28 -58.03 16.18
C ASP A 318 38.83 -57.49 16.17
N PHE A 319 38.04 -57.84 15.15
CA PHE A 319 36.63 -57.47 15.07
C PHE A 319 35.82 -58.08 16.21
N LEU A 320 35.98 -59.39 16.47
CA LEU A 320 35.29 -60.08 17.57
C LEU A 320 35.71 -59.51 18.93
N ALA A 321 37.01 -59.24 19.13
CA ALA A 321 37.52 -58.62 20.35
C ALA A 321 36.99 -57.19 20.55
N LYS A 322 36.93 -56.39 19.47
CA LYS A 322 36.39 -55.02 19.49
C LYS A 322 34.91 -55.02 19.88
N TRP A 323 34.09 -55.81 19.20
CA TRP A 323 32.65 -55.82 19.42
C TRP A 323 32.22 -56.59 20.68
N GLY A 324 33.00 -57.59 21.09
CA GLY A 324 32.88 -58.25 22.39
C GLY A 324 33.06 -57.26 23.55
N LYS A 325 34.15 -56.47 23.53
CA LYS A 325 34.35 -55.39 24.51
C LYS A 325 33.30 -54.27 24.41
N ALA A 326 32.86 -53.92 23.20
CA ALA A 326 31.87 -52.84 23.00
C ALA A 326 30.46 -53.18 23.51
N THR A 327 30.18 -54.47 23.71
CA THR A 327 28.91 -55.01 24.22
C THR A 327 29.01 -55.51 25.66
N GLU A 328 30.21 -55.58 26.21
CA GLU A 328 30.50 -55.99 27.58
C GLU A 328 29.84 -55.04 28.60
N GLY A 329 29.10 -55.59 29.56
CA GLY A 329 28.41 -54.83 30.61
C GLY A 329 27.13 -54.10 30.19
N LYS A 330 26.69 -54.17 28.93
CA LYS A 330 25.50 -53.44 28.44
C LYS A 330 24.14 -54.13 28.67
N GLY A 331 24.14 -55.30 29.33
CA GLY A 331 22.97 -55.86 30.02
C GLY A 331 21.67 -56.01 29.20
N ALA A 332 20.55 -56.10 29.92
CA ALA A 332 19.20 -56.28 29.36
C ALA A 332 18.56 -54.98 28.82
N ASP A 333 19.19 -53.83 29.04
CA ASP A 333 18.64 -52.50 28.74
C ASP A 333 18.91 -52.04 27.30
N ASP A 334 19.84 -52.69 26.59
CA ASP A 334 20.14 -52.43 25.18
C ASP A 334 19.92 -53.70 24.34
N PRO A 335 18.72 -53.89 23.74
CA PRO A 335 18.40 -55.07 22.94
C PRO A 335 19.37 -55.29 21.77
N ILE A 336 19.96 -54.22 21.24
CA ILE A 336 20.94 -54.29 20.15
C ILE A 336 22.28 -54.81 20.67
N ALA A 337 22.72 -54.37 21.85
CA ALA A 337 23.95 -54.88 22.46
C ALA A 337 23.88 -56.39 22.73
N LEU A 338 22.71 -56.91 23.16
CA LEU A 338 22.50 -58.34 23.33
C LEU A 338 22.58 -59.13 22.02
N ILE A 339 22.09 -58.56 20.93
CA ILE A 339 22.15 -59.21 19.60
C ILE A 339 23.57 -59.22 19.08
N LEU A 340 24.28 -58.10 19.21
CA LEU A 340 25.69 -58.02 18.85
C LEU A 340 26.54 -59.01 19.66
N LEU A 341 26.28 -59.15 20.97
CA LEU A 341 26.97 -60.12 21.81
C LEU A 341 26.71 -61.56 21.35
N LYS A 342 25.45 -61.89 21.00
CA LYS A 342 25.10 -63.21 20.45
C LYS A 342 25.80 -63.49 19.11
N GLU A 343 25.91 -62.51 18.23
CA GLU A 343 26.57 -62.66 16.93
C GLU A 343 28.10 -62.81 17.05
N VAL A 344 28.70 -62.29 18.13
CA VAL A 344 30.16 -62.32 18.38
C VAL A 344 30.59 -63.51 19.26
N SER A 345 29.66 -64.13 20.00
CA SER A 345 29.96 -65.22 20.94
C SER A 345 29.72 -66.64 20.39
N VAL A 346 29.45 -66.78 19.09
CA VAL A 346 29.38 -68.06 18.36
C VAL A 346 30.75 -68.35 17.76
#